data_AF-A0A8C4SZR0-F1
#
_entry.id   AF-A0A8C4SZR0-F1
#
_cell.length_a   1.000
_cell.length_b   1.000
_cell.length_c   1.000
_cell.angle_alpha   90.00
_cell.angle_beta   90.00
_cell.angle_gamma   90.00
#
_symmetry.space_group_name_H-M   'P 1'
#
loop_
_entity.id
_entity.type
_entity.pdbx_description
1 polymer ?
#
loop_
_entity_poly.entity_id
_entity_poly.type
_entity_poly.pdbx_seq_one_letter_code
_entity_poly.pdbx_strand_id
1 'polypeptide(L)' 'MSNSNVWLTSRERMRRFPELLAVCAKEAAVYGKCVASSGEYELKKDACGREFQALKRCFIEAAKKIK' A
#
# COMPACT_ATOMS: atom_id res chain seq x y z
N MET A 1 -14.62 -5.70 -26.71
CA MET A 1 -14.64 -6.18 -25.30
C MET A 1 -14.84 -4.97 -24.41
N SER A 2 -15.94 -4.91 -23.67
CA SER A 2 -16.37 -3.70 -22.95
C SER A 2 -15.46 -3.40 -21.75
N ASN A 3 -14.68 -2.32 -21.84
CA ASN A 3 -13.76 -1.87 -20.80
C ASN A 3 -14.48 -1.44 -19.50
N SER A 4 -15.80 -1.24 -19.53
CA SER A 4 -16.62 -0.75 -18.41
C SER A 4 -16.48 -1.60 -17.14
N ASN A 5 -16.37 -2.93 -17.29
CA ASN A 5 -16.24 -3.85 -16.16
C ASN A 5 -14.87 -3.74 -15.45
N VAL A 6 -13.82 -3.35 -16.19
CA VAL A 6 -12.47 -3.14 -15.62
C VAL A 6 -12.43 -1.86 -14.78
N TRP A 7 -13.12 -0.80 -15.22
CA TRP A 7 -13.22 0.44 -14.46
C TRP A 7 -14.01 0.28 -13.15
N LEU A 8 -15.12 -0.48 -13.18
CA LEU A 8 -15.93 -0.75 -11.99
C LEU A 8 -15.15 -1.56 -10.94
N THR A 9 -14.45 -2.62 -11.37
CA THR A 9 -13.66 -3.47 -10.46
C THR A 9 -12.45 -2.76 -9.88
N SER A 10 -11.76 -1.92 -10.67
CA SER A 10 -10.64 -1.11 -10.19
C SER A 10 -11.09 -0.07 -9.17
N ARG A 11 -12.23 0.58 -9.41
CA ARG A 11 -12.80 1.57 -8.49
C ARG A 11 -13.21 0.92 -7.16
N GLU A 12 -13.77 -0.29 -7.21
CA GLU A 12 -14.13 -1.04 -6.01
C GLU A 12 -12.91 -1.45 -5.19
N ARG A 13 -11.82 -1.89 -5.84
CA ARG A 13 -10.54 -2.15 -5.16
C ARG A 13 -9.97 -0.90 -4.48
N MET A 14 -10.02 0.25 -5.16
CA MET A 14 -9.54 1.52 -4.59
C MET A 14 -10.37 1.96 -3.38
N ARG A 15 -11.68 1.69 -3.34
CA ARG A 15 -12.53 1.99 -2.17
C ARG A 15 -12.12 1.23 -0.91
N ARG A 16 -11.60 0.01 -1.07
CA ARG A 16 -11.16 -0.84 0.05
C ARG A 16 -9.75 -0.51 0.55
N PHE A 17 -8.99 0.26 -0.22
CA PHE A 17 -7.60 0.59 0.11
C PHE A 17 -7.45 1.37 1.43
N PRO A 18 -8.26 2.42 1.73
CA PRO A 18 -8.17 3.14 3.00
C PRO A 18 -8.42 2.25 4.22
N GLU A 19 -9.33 1.29 4.12
CA GLU A 19 -9.62 0.33 5.20
C GLU A 19 -8.41 -0.59 5.45
N LEU A 20 -7.83 -1.14 4.37
CA LEU A 20 -6.61 -1.94 4.46
C LEU A 20 -5.43 -1.14 5.03
N LEU A 21 -5.29 0.12 4.62
CA LEU A 21 -4.26 1.02 5.12
C LEU A 21 -4.46 1.32 6.61
N ALA A 22 -5.71 1.47 7.07
CA ALA A 22 -6.03 1.68 8.48
C ALA A 22 -5.64 0.47 9.34
N VAL A 23 -5.88 -0.76 8.86
CA VAL A 23 -5.44 -1.99 9.52
C VAL A 23 -3.92 -2.06 9.64
N CYS A 24 -3.19 -1.61 8.61
CA CYS A 24 -1.73 -1.63 8.54
C CYS A 24 -1.07 -0.29 8.89
N ALA A 25 -1.74 0.56 9.68
CA ALA A 25 -1.31 1.94 9.91
C ALA A 25 0.07 2.04 10.57
N LYS A 26 0.45 1.07 11.40
CA LYS A 26 1.76 1.05 12.08
C LYS A 26 2.89 0.84 11.08
N GLU A 27 2.79 -0.20 10.25
CA GLU A 27 3.75 -0.52 9.19
C GLU A 27 3.80 0.60 8.15
N ALA A 28 2.64 1.19 7.83
CA ALA A 28 2.52 2.31 6.89
C ALA A 28 3.26 3.55 7.41
N ALA A 29 3.13 3.87 8.69
CA ALA A 29 3.84 4.99 9.31
C ALA A 29 5.35 4.78 9.32
N VAL A 30 5.84 3.56 9.58
CA VAL A 30 7.27 3.25 9.54
C VAL A 30 7.83 3.40 8.12
N TYR A 31 7.14 2.83 7.12
CA TYR A 31 7.52 2.99 5.72
C TYR A 31 7.50 4.46 5.28
N GLY A 32 6.44 5.18 5.61
CA GLY A 32 6.29 6.60 5.30
C GLY A 32 7.39 7.47 5.90
N LYS A 33 7.85 7.17 7.12
CA LYS A 33 8.99 7.86 7.74
C LYS A 33 10.29 7.65 6.95
N CYS A 34 10.59 6.43 6.53
CA CYS A 34 11.78 6.14 5.73
C CYS A 34 11.76 6.90 4.39
N VAL A 35 10.61 6.88 3.70
CA VAL A 35 10.43 7.60 2.43
C VAL A 35 10.55 9.11 2.64
N ALA A 36 9.87 9.67 3.64
CA ALA A 36 9.90 11.10 3.94
C ALA A 36 11.28 11.61 4.38
N SER A 37 12.06 10.79 5.08
CA SER A 37 13.44 11.15 5.46
C SER A 37 14.39 11.27 4.29
N SER A 38 14.00 10.79 3.10
CA SER A 38 14.79 10.93 1.88
C SER A 38 14.53 12.25 1.14
N GLY A 39 13.75 13.17 1.73
CA GLY A 39 13.11 14.34 1.09
C GLY A 39 13.97 15.33 0.29
N GLU A 40 15.31 15.20 0.28
CA GLU A 40 16.21 16.06 -0.52
C GLU A 40 17.04 15.28 -1.55
N TYR A 41 17.03 13.95 -1.51
CA TYR A 41 17.83 13.09 -2.39
C TYR A 41 16.94 12.17 -3.22
N GLU A 42 17.42 11.81 -4.41
CA GLU A 42 16.75 10.84 -5.24
C GLU A 42 16.67 9.50 -4.48
N LEU A 43 15.43 9.11 -4.14
CA LEU A 43 15.13 7.85 -3.47
C LEU A 43 15.61 6.70 -4.37
N LYS A 44 16.73 6.09 -3.98
CA LYS A 44 17.24 4.91 -4.68
C LYS A 44 16.24 3.78 -4.52
N LYS A 45 16.10 2.99 -5.58
CA LYS A 45 15.30 1.77 -5.55
C LYS A 45 15.70 0.91 -4.35
N ASP A 46 14.69 0.38 -3.65
CA ASP A 46 14.84 -0.50 -2.48
C ASP A 46 15.48 0.14 -1.23
N ALA A 47 15.68 1.46 -1.18
CA ALA A 47 16.18 2.15 0.01
C ALA A 47 15.32 1.90 1.27
N CYS A 48 14.00 1.89 1.12
CA CYS A 48 13.03 1.53 2.17
C CYS A 48 12.44 0.12 1.96
N GLY A 49 13.21 -0.78 1.35
CA GLY A 49 12.74 -2.09 0.92
C GLY A 49 12.30 -2.97 2.10
N ARG A 50 12.95 -2.86 3.26
CA ARG A 50 12.60 -3.65 4.45
C ARG A 50 11.24 -3.26 5.01
N GLU A 51 11.01 -1.97 5.17
CA GLU A 51 9.78 -1.37 5.67
C GLU A 51 8.63 -1.66 4.68
N PHE A 52 8.92 -1.54 3.38
CA PHE A 52 7.96 -1.89 2.33
C PHE A 52 7.54 -3.36 2.40
N GLN A 53 8.47 -4.29 2.60
CA GLN A 53 8.13 -5.72 2.71
C GLN A 53 7.25 -6.00 3.93
N ALA A 54 7.50 -5.34 5.07
CA ALA A 54 6.65 -5.47 6.25
C ALA A 54 5.23 -4.95 5.96
N LEU A 55 5.12 -3.76 5.36
CA LEU A 55 3.85 -3.17 4.96
C LEU A 55 3.09 -4.08 3.96
N LYS A 56 3.77 -4.56 2.93
CA LYS A 56 3.20 -5.45 1.91
C LYS A 56 2.64 -6.73 2.52
N ARG A 57 3.37 -7.35 3.47
CA ARG A 57 2.88 -8.54 4.18
C ARG A 57 1.60 -8.24 4.95
N CYS A 58 1.55 -7.11 5.66
CA CYS A 58 0.33 -6.70 6.34
C CYS A 58 -0.85 -6.53 5.37
N PHE A 59 -0.65 -5.84 4.24
CA PHE A 59 -1.70 -5.67 3.22
C PHE A 59 -2.23 -7.00 2.68
N ILE A 60 -1.34 -7.97 2.39
CA ILE A 60 -1.75 -9.29 1.90
C ILE A 60 -2.60 -10.02 2.94
N GLU A 61 -2.21 -9.97 4.21
CA GLU A 61 -2.98 -10.62 5.29
C GLU A 61 -4.30 -9.88 5.58
N ALA A 62 -4.30 -8.55 5.56
CA ALA A 62 -5.50 -7.75 5.75
C ALA A 62 -6.52 -7.96 4.61
N ALA A 63 -6.04 -8.07 3.36
CA ALA A 63 -6.88 -8.32 2.19
C ALA A 63 -7.52 -9.72 2.18
N LYS A 64 -6.94 -10.70 2.90
CA LYS A 64 -7.58 -12.00 3.12
C LYS A 64 -8.70 -11.94 4.16
N LYS A 65 -8.58 -11.02 5.13
CA LYS A 65 -9.52 -10.88 6.27
C LYS A 65 -10.74 -10.04 5.89
N ILE A 66 -10.53 -8.94 5.18
CA ILE A 66 -11.61 -8.17 4.58
C ILE A 66 -11.97 -8.95 3.32
N LYS A 67 -13.04 -9.74 3.33
CA LYS A 67 -13.47 -10.51 2.16
C LYS A 67 -14.87 -10.08 1.79
#